data_AF-A0A8H8N098-F1
#
_entry.id   AF-A0A8H8N098-F1
#
_cell.length_a   1.000
_cell.length_b   1.000
_cell.length_c   1.000
_cell.angle_alpha   90.00
_cell.angle_beta   90.00
_cell.angle_gamma   90.00
#
_symmetry.space_group_name_H-M   'P 1'
#
loop_
_entity.id
_entity.type
_entity.pdbx_description
1 polymer ?
#
loop_
_entity_poly.entity_id
_entity_poly.type
_entity_poly.pdbx_seq_one_letter_code
_entity_poly.pdbx_strand_id
1 'polypeptide(L)'
;MIIHIVMWKLKTQPSVAASDPPTTFTDATATGVIQATQEQIAEYQANAMKEISTALSKVPGPMVPMQFGPPQLPERAKGYNFALYSKFKDRAALHEYDISEAHKTTVANIVKPHVEDVMAYDFELPDDA
;
A
#
# COMPACT_ATOMS: atom_id res chain seq x y z
N MET A 1 -17.93 13.77 10.11
CA MET A 1 -17.43 12.95 8.95
C MET A 1 -16.10 12.32 9.33
N ILE A 2 -15.79 11.09 8.91
CA ILE A 2 -14.51 10.45 9.26
C ILE A 2 -13.51 10.57 8.10
N ILE A 3 -12.29 10.95 8.43
CA ILE A 3 -11.13 10.85 7.54
C ILE A 3 -10.37 9.59 7.91
N HIS A 4 -10.11 8.76 6.89
CA HIS A 4 -9.33 7.54 6.98
C HIS A 4 -8.10 7.69 6.09
N ILE A 5 -6.93 7.78 6.72
CA ILE A 5 -5.63 7.86 6.05
C ILE A 5 -4.90 6.54 6.26
N VAL A 6 -4.41 5.95 5.17
CA VAL A 6 -3.55 4.77 5.26
C VAL A 6 -2.26 5.03 4.51
N MET A 7 -1.13 4.73 5.13
CA MET A 7 0.20 4.87 4.57
C MET A 7 0.86 3.49 4.49
N TRP A 8 1.56 3.24 3.39
CA TRP A 8 2.24 1.97 3.14
C TRP A 8 3.72 2.18 2.86
N LYS A 9 4.54 1.39 3.54
CA LYS A 9 5.94 1.16 3.19
C LYS A 9 5.98 -0.05 2.28
N LEU A 10 6.42 0.14 1.05
CA LEU A 10 6.41 -0.92 0.03
C LEU A 10 7.69 -1.73 0.09
N LYS A 11 7.58 -3.03 -0.17
CA LYS A 11 8.74 -3.91 -0.34
C LYS A 11 9.59 -3.44 -1.51
N THR A 12 10.86 -3.83 -1.50
CA THR A 12 11.81 -3.53 -2.58
C THR A 12 11.87 -4.63 -3.65
N GLN A 13 11.22 -5.76 -3.40
CA GLN A 13 11.15 -6.91 -4.30
C GLN A 13 9.91 -7.75 -3.96
N PRO A 14 9.40 -8.57 -4.91
CA PRO A 14 8.32 -9.51 -4.60
C PRO A 14 8.74 -10.49 -3.50
N SER A 15 7.75 -11.01 -2.78
CA SER A 15 7.98 -12.14 -1.87
C SER A 15 8.48 -13.32 -2.70
N VAL A 16 9.73 -13.73 -2.51
CA VAL A 16 10.23 -14.99 -3.07
C VAL A 16 9.39 -16.10 -2.42
N ALA A 17 8.58 -16.80 -3.21
CA ALA A 17 8.03 -18.06 -2.75
C ALA A 17 9.23 -18.98 -2.44
N ALA A 18 9.19 -19.71 -1.33
CA ALA A 18 10.30 -20.50 -0.81
C ALA A 18 10.70 -21.71 -1.69
N SER A 19 10.50 -21.68 -3.01
CA SER A 19 10.65 -22.87 -3.84
C SER A 19 11.24 -22.69 -5.25
N ASP A 20 11.70 -21.51 -5.69
CA ASP A 20 12.39 -21.42 -6.99
C ASP A 20 13.76 -20.74 -6.90
N PRO A 21 14.85 -21.40 -7.35
CA PRO A 21 16.13 -20.75 -7.49
C PRO A 21 16.06 -19.73 -8.64
N PRO A 22 16.70 -18.56 -8.51
CA PRO A 22 16.64 -17.55 -9.55
C PRO A 22 17.35 -18.08 -10.80
N THR A 23 16.59 -18.31 -11.87
CA THR A 23 17.14 -18.54 -13.20
C THR A 23 17.80 -17.26 -13.70
N THR A 24 19.12 -17.35 -13.87
CA THR A 24 20.01 -16.47 -14.64
C THR A 24 20.07 -15.00 -14.22
N PHE A 25 21.11 -14.62 -13.47
CA PHE A 25 21.92 -13.41 -13.76
C PHE A 25 23.36 -13.61 -13.27
N THR A 26 24.30 -13.48 -14.19
CA THR A 26 25.75 -13.50 -13.97
C THR A 26 26.22 -12.18 -13.36
N ASP A 27 26.65 -12.19 -12.09
CA ASP A 27 27.98 -11.69 -11.71
C ASP A 27 28.33 -12.08 -10.27
N ALA A 28 29.57 -12.51 -10.07
CA ALA A 28 30.03 -13.18 -8.85
C ALA A 28 30.40 -12.17 -7.74
N THR A 29 29.59 -12.10 -6.67
CA THR A 29 30.08 -11.69 -5.34
C THR A 29 29.55 -12.65 -4.27
N ALA A 30 30.43 -13.04 -3.36
CA ALA A 30 30.40 -14.27 -2.57
C ALA A 30 29.38 -14.32 -1.40
N THR A 31 28.17 -13.77 -1.55
CA THR A 31 27.10 -13.95 -0.55
C THR A 31 25.70 -14.16 -1.15
N GLY A 32 25.58 -14.40 -2.46
CA GLY A 32 24.41 -15.05 -3.06
C GLY A 32 23.07 -14.29 -3.05
N VAL A 33 23.05 -12.99 -2.72
CA VAL A 33 21.88 -12.11 -2.93
C VAL A 33 22.33 -10.94 -3.78
N ILE A 34 21.96 -10.95 -5.06
CA ILE A 34 22.09 -9.76 -5.91
C ILE A 34 21.00 -8.80 -5.45
N GLN A 35 21.40 -7.69 -4.83
CA GLN A 35 20.47 -6.65 -4.41
C GLN A 35 19.88 -5.99 -5.66
N ALA A 36 18.54 -5.86 -5.73
CA ALA A 36 17.87 -5.18 -6.83
C ALA A 36 18.42 -3.75 -7.02
N THR A 37 18.53 -3.31 -8.27
CA THR A 37 18.95 -1.93 -8.57
C THR A 37 17.89 -0.93 -8.10
N GLN A 38 18.29 0.32 -7.91
CA GLN A 38 17.34 1.37 -7.51
C GLN A 38 16.21 1.57 -8.54
N GLU A 39 16.50 1.35 -9.82
CA GLU A 39 15.53 1.41 -10.91
C GLU A 39 14.52 0.25 -10.83
N GLN A 40 15.00 -0.98 -10.60
CA GLN A 40 14.13 -2.15 -10.40
C GLN A 40 13.23 -2.01 -9.17
N ILE A 41 13.77 -1.45 -8.08
CA ILE A 41 12.99 -1.14 -6.87
C ILE A 41 11.90 -0.11 -7.18
N ALA A 42 12.25 0.97 -7.89
CA ALA A 42 11.31 2.03 -8.25
C ALA A 42 10.19 1.51 -9.15
N GLU A 43 10.52 0.68 -10.14
CA GLU A 43 9.55 0.03 -11.03
C GLU A 43 8.61 -0.90 -10.27
N TYR A 44 9.16 -1.75 -9.40
CA TYR A 44 8.35 -2.64 -8.56
C TYR A 44 7.36 -1.86 -7.69
N GLN A 45 7.84 -0.81 -7.01
CA GLN A 45 7.00 0.02 -6.16
C GLN A 45 5.94 0.79 -6.96
N ALA A 46 6.28 1.30 -8.15
CA ALA A 46 5.32 1.96 -9.03
C ALA A 46 4.18 1.01 -9.47
N ASN A 47 4.52 -0.23 -9.81
CA ASN A 47 3.53 -1.25 -10.16
C ASN A 47 2.65 -1.63 -8.96
N ALA A 48 3.25 -1.82 -7.77
CA ALA A 48 2.51 -2.09 -6.54
C ALA A 48 1.54 -0.96 -6.19
N MET A 49 1.95 0.31 -6.29
CA MET A 49 1.08 1.48 -6.05
C MET A 49 -0.12 1.48 -7.01
N LYS A 50 0.11 1.18 -8.30
CA LYS A 50 -0.94 1.13 -9.31
C LYS A 50 -1.93 -0.01 -9.03
N GLU A 51 -1.44 -1.19 -8.66
CA GLU A 51 -2.27 -2.35 -8.36
C GLU A 51 -3.13 -2.12 -7.11
N ILE A 52 -2.51 -1.64 -6.03
CA ILE A 52 -3.19 -1.33 -4.76
C ILE A 52 -4.26 -0.25 -4.97
N SER A 53 -3.92 0.88 -5.61
CA SER A 53 -4.91 1.95 -5.85
C SER A 53 -6.07 1.49 -6.73
N THR A 54 -5.79 0.73 -7.78
CA THR A 54 -6.82 0.19 -8.69
C THR A 54 -7.76 -0.76 -7.95
N ALA A 55 -7.23 -1.62 -7.08
CA ALA A 55 -8.04 -2.59 -6.35
C ALA A 55 -8.86 -1.91 -5.24
N LEU A 56 -8.24 -1.07 -4.42
CA LEU A 56 -8.92 -0.37 -3.31
C LEU A 56 -9.99 0.60 -3.80
N SER A 57 -9.80 1.25 -4.96
CA SER A 57 -10.81 2.15 -5.55
C SER A 57 -12.11 1.45 -5.93
N LYS A 58 -12.13 0.11 -5.99
CA LYS A 58 -13.32 -0.69 -6.31
C LYS A 58 -14.03 -1.20 -5.06
N VAL A 59 -13.44 -1.05 -3.87
CA VAL A 59 -14.04 -1.51 -2.62
C VAL A 59 -15.16 -0.53 -2.23
N PRO A 60 -16.40 -1.00 -2.02
CA PRO A 60 -17.50 -0.14 -1.63
C PRO A 60 -17.35 0.35 -0.18
N GLY A 61 -17.96 1.49 0.14
CA GLY A 61 -17.99 2.04 1.51
C GLY A 61 -17.45 3.48 1.59
N PRO A 62 -16.21 3.75 1.14
CA PRO A 62 -15.66 5.10 1.14
C PRO A 62 -16.46 6.03 0.22
N MET A 63 -16.56 7.30 0.61
CA MET A 63 -17.05 8.36 -0.26
C MET A 63 -16.06 8.60 -1.40
N VAL A 64 -16.59 8.75 -2.62
CA VAL A 64 -15.79 9.01 -3.82
C VAL A 64 -15.54 10.50 -4.04
N PRO A 65 -14.39 10.88 -4.64
CA PRO A 65 -13.26 10.03 -5.00
C PRO A 65 -12.32 9.74 -3.81
N MET A 66 -11.78 8.52 -3.75
CA MET A 66 -10.60 8.21 -2.95
C MET A 66 -9.37 8.84 -3.60
N GLN A 67 -8.40 9.28 -2.80
CA GLN A 67 -7.17 9.90 -3.30
C GLN A 67 -5.97 9.07 -2.90
N PHE A 68 -5.05 8.88 -3.85
CA PHE A 68 -3.82 8.12 -3.65
C PHE A 68 -2.64 8.95 -4.12
N GLY A 69 -1.48 8.78 -3.49
CA GLY A 69 -0.26 9.42 -3.98
C GLY A 69 0.99 9.18 -3.15
N PRO A 70 2.16 9.56 -3.69
CA PRO A 70 3.42 9.53 -2.98
C PRO A 70 3.54 10.73 -2.03
N PRO A 71 4.39 10.64 -0.99
CA PRO A 71 4.71 11.78 -0.15
C PRO A 71 5.41 12.87 -0.98
N GLN A 72 5.00 14.12 -0.77
CA GLN A 72 5.64 15.27 -1.42
C GLN A 72 6.94 15.71 -0.72
N LEU A 73 7.12 15.28 0.53
CA LEU A 73 8.32 15.52 1.36
C LEU A 73 8.81 14.16 1.90
N PRO A 74 9.52 13.36 1.08
CA PRO A 74 9.90 11.98 1.41
C PRO A 74 10.70 11.87 2.72
N GLU A 75 11.52 12.87 3.05
CA GLU A 75 12.32 12.93 4.27
C GLU A 75 11.47 12.99 5.55
N ARG A 76 10.22 13.47 5.45
CA ARG A 76 9.26 13.50 6.57
C ARG A 76 8.39 12.25 6.63
N ALA A 77 8.37 11.47 5.55
CA ALA A 77 7.46 10.34 5.39
C ALA A 77 7.93 9.07 6.10
N LYS A 78 9.08 9.09 6.81
CA LYS A 78 9.59 7.95 7.60
C LYS A 78 9.66 6.63 6.82
N GLY A 79 9.93 6.72 5.52
CA GLY A 79 10.01 5.56 4.63
C GLY A 79 8.67 5.05 4.09
N TYR A 80 7.52 5.61 4.48
CA TYR A 80 6.23 5.32 3.81
C TYR A 80 6.26 5.95 2.41
N ASN A 81 6.02 5.14 1.38
CA ASN A 81 6.20 5.53 -0.02
C ASN A 81 4.90 5.95 -0.69
N PHE A 82 3.76 5.63 -0.06
CA PHE A 82 2.46 5.72 -0.69
C PHE A 82 1.37 5.90 0.38
N ALA A 83 0.35 6.71 0.07
CA ALA A 83 -0.77 6.93 0.96
C ALA A 83 -2.13 6.91 0.24
N LEU A 84 -3.17 6.55 0.99
CA LEU A 84 -4.58 6.70 0.69
C LEU A 84 -5.17 7.75 1.61
N TYR A 85 -5.95 8.67 1.05
CA TYR A 85 -6.89 9.52 1.75
C TYR A 85 -8.31 9.15 1.31
N SER A 86 -9.17 8.85 2.28
CA SER A 86 -10.57 8.52 2.05
C SER A 86 -11.47 9.11 3.13
N LYS A 87 -12.75 9.24 2.80
CA LYS A 87 -13.75 9.83 3.69
C LYS A 87 -14.88 8.84 3.90
N PHE A 88 -15.38 8.75 5.11
CA PHE A 88 -16.57 7.98 5.46
C PHE A 88 -17.60 8.91 6.08
N LYS A 89 -18.88 8.60 5.84
CA LYS A 89 -19.99 9.39 6.37
C LYS A 89 -19.88 9.54 7.90
N ASP A 90 -19.65 8.43 8.57
CA ASP A 90 -19.58 8.31 10.03
C ASP A 90 -18.72 7.09 10.41
N ARG A 91 -18.55 6.89 11.72
CA ARG A 91 -17.79 5.77 12.27
C ARG A 91 -18.40 4.40 11.95
N ALA A 92 -19.72 4.32 11.81
CA ALA A 92 -20.38 3.05 11.50
C ALA A 92 -20.03 2.60 10.07
N ALA A 93 -20.05 3.53 9.10
CA ALA A 93 -19.64 3.27 7.73
C ALA A 93 -18.16 2.81 7.62
N LEU A 94 -17.25 3.42 8.41
CA LEU A 94 -15.85 2.97 8.48
C LEU A 94 -15.75 1.55 9.03
N HIS A 95 -16.51 1.23 10.08
CA HIS A 95 -16.49 -0.11 10.67
C HIS A 95 -17.04 -1.17 9.71
N GLU A 96 -18.15 -0.88 9.03
CA GLU A 96 -18.73 -1.77 8.02
C GLU A 96 -17.74 -2.05 6.88
N TYR A 97 -17.02 -1.02 6.43
CA TYR A 97 -15.94 -1.15 5.45
C TYR A 97 -14.82 -2.07 5.95
N ASP A 98 -14.30 -1.82 7.16
CA ASP A 98 -13.18 -2.58 7.74
C ASP A 98 -13.48 -4.09 7.82
N ILE A 99 -14.70 -4.43 8.25
CA ILE A 99 -15.11 -5.83 8.39
C ILE A 99 -15.61 -6.46 7.09
N SER A 100 -15.79 -5.69 6.02
CA SER A 100 -16.35 -6.19 4.76
C SER A 100 -15.42 -7.21 4.09
N GLU A 101 -16.00 -8.26 3.52
CA GLU A 101 -15.24 -9.29 2.80
C GLU A 101 -14.53 -8.73 1.57
N ALA A 102 -15.12 -7.73 0.90
CA ALA A 102 -14.48 -7.04 -0.21
C ALA A 102 -13.18 -6.36 0.23
N HIS A 103 -13.21 -5.59 1.32
CA HIS A 103 -12.02 -4.95 1.88
C HIS A 103 -10.98 -5.98 2.33
N LYS A 104 -11.37 -6.95 3.16
CA LYS A 104 -10.47 -7.98 3.69
C LYS A 104 -9.79 -8.78 2.59
N THR A 105 -10.53 -9.16 1.55
CA THR A 105 -9.99 -9.91 0.41
C THR A 105 -8.99 -9.07 -0.37
N THR A 106 -9.32 -7.81 -0.67
CA THR A 106 -8.39 -6.89 -1.33
C THR A 106 -7.12 -6.68 -0.51
N VAL A 107 -7.26 -6.47 0.81
CA VAL A 107 -6.10 -6.31 1.69
C VAL A 107 -5.24 -7.57 1.73
N ALA A 108 -5.84 -8.74 1.90
CA ALA A 108 -5.12 -10.00 2.00
C ALA A 108 -4.39 -10.38 0.71
N ASN A 109 -5.06 -10.24 -0.43
CA ASN A 109 -4.58 -10.78 -1.71
C ASN A 109 -3.81 -9.77 -2.54
N ILE A 110 -4.06 -8.46 -2.36
CA ILE A 110 -3.43 -7.41 -3.17
C ILE A 110 -2.50 -6.55 -2.31
N VAL A 111 -2.94 -6.07 -1.14
CA VAL A 111 -2.12 -5.13 -0.34
C VAL A 111 -0.95 -5.84 0.35
N LYS A 112 -1.23 -6.86 1.17
CA LYS A 112 -0.20 -7.54 2.00
C LYS A 112 1.00 -8.11 1.22
N PRO A 113 0.84 -8.64 -0.01
CA PRO A 113 1.99 -9.12 -0.78
C PRO A 113 3.04 -8.05 -1.07
N HIS A 114 2.66 -6.78 -1.20
CA HIS A 114 3.54 -5.68 -1.58
C HIS A 114 4.04 -4.80 -0.43
N VAL A 115 3.45 -4.95 0.75
CA VAL A 115 3.67 -4.03 1.88
C VAL A 115 4.58 -4.64 2.93
N GLU A 116 5.59 -3.87 3.35
CA GLU A 116 6.46 -4.19 4.50
C GLU A 116 5.81 -3.71 5.80
N ASP A 117 5.27 -2.49 5.80
CA ASP A 117 4.62 -1.88 6.97
C ASP A 117 3.44 -0.99 6.57
N VAL A 118 2.46 -0.88 7.46
CA VAL A 118 1.22 -0.13 7.25
C VAL A 118 0.87 0.70 8.48
N MET A 119 0.45 1.94 8.25
CA MET A 119 -0.08 2.82 9.29
C MET A 119 -1.43 3.36 8.83
N ALA A 120 -2.48 3.06 9.59
CA ALA A 120 -3.78 3.69 9.44
C ALA A 120 -3.98 4.73 10.55
N TYR A 121 -4.53 5.89 10.19
CA TYR A 121 -4.84 6.97 11.11
C TYR A 121 -6.20 7.57 10.78
N ASP A 122 -7.12 7.42 11.73
CA ASP A 122 -8.52 7.81 11.57
C ASP A 122 -8.84 8.94 12.53
N PHE A 123 -9.54 9.94 12.02
CA PHE A 123 -10.03 11.03 12.84
C PHE A 123 -11.35 11.58 12.32
N GLU A 124 -12.15 12.11 13.24
CA GLU A 124 -13.38 12.78 12.91
C GLU A 124 -13.11 14.24 12.59
N LEU A 125 -13.65 14.71 11.46
CA LEU A 125 -13.75 16.13 11.17
C LEU A 125 -15.02 16.68 11.84
N PRO A 126 -14.89 17.81 12.58
CA PRO A 126 -16.04 18.53 13.07
C PRO A 126 -16.82 19.14 11.89
N ASP A 127 -18.09 19.46 12.13
CA ASP A 127 -19.01 19.92 11.08
C ASP A 127 -18.63 21.29 10.48
N ASP A 128 -17.73 22.03 11.12
CA ASP A 128 -17.25 23.36 10.73
C ASP A 128 -15.86 23.37 10.06
N ALA A 129 -15.30 22.19 9.76
CA ALA A 129 -13.99 22.02 9.11
C ALA A 129 -14.02 22.04 7.57
#